data_AF-A0A1D2VII4-F1
#
_entry.id   AF-A0A1D2VII4-F1
#
_cell.length_a   1.000
_cell.length_b   1.000
_cell.length_c   1.000
_cell.angle_alpha   90.00
_cell.angle_beta   90.00
_cell.angle_gamma   90.00
#
_symmetry.space_group_name_H-M   'P 1'
#
loop_
_entity.id
_entity.type
_entity.pdbx_description
1 polymer ?
#
loop_
_entity_poly.entity_id
_entity_poly.type
_entity_poly.pdbx_seq_one_letter_code
_entity_poly.pdbx_strand_id
1 'polypeptide(L)'
;HEWPINNSPTPYDIFGLNNNTNFINNTELKKKYLKLCKIYHPDLSKRRVILDSKGIEISNKIKEERFKKIISSYKILKDTRSRNLYDRYKIGWENNNNAFNNQNIYRYNNFSDQKYWSAGTWQDYQNIRTDSVSIEDLNRRHLLYAFVSLFLCLVVLEIFNVISTVEDDLMKSYRKSEEIEVNLFKSYNNYGFGLDKFSRIQRFLWWRRFSLFFEGNQERIKKSIEDDEKLMKKLVESSKARNE
;
A
#
# COMPACT_ATOMS: atom_id res chain seq x y z
N HIS A 1 38.78 -41.88 6.46
CA HIS A 1 38.34 -40.48 6.43
C HIS A 1 39.11 -39.81 7.53
N GLU A 2 40.01 -38.92 7.17
CA GLU A 2 40.83 -38.20 8.13
C GLU A 2 40.01 -37.06 8.72
N TRP A 3 40.13 -36.87 10.04
CA TRP A 3 39.51 -35.73 10.70
C TRP A 3 40.34 -34.47 10.37
N PRO A 4 39.73 -33.29 10.16
CA PRO A 4 40.48 -32.07 9.88
C PRO A 4 41.50 -31.77 10.99
N ILE A 5 42.70 -31.38 10.59
CA ILE A 5 43.84 -31.11 11.48
C ILE A 5 43.68 -29.74 12.18
N ASN A 6 42.85 -28.86 11.64
CA ASN A 6 42.67 -27.50 12.16
C ASN A 6 41.90 -27.50 13.50
N ASN A 7 42.31 -26.64 14.44
CA ASN A 7 41.69 -26.52 15.77
C ASN A 7 40.23 -26.04 15.70
N SER A 8 39.84 -25.32 14.65
CA SER A 8 38.47 -24.83 14.39
C SER A 8 38.01 -25.20 12.98
N PRO A 9 37.65 -26.47 12.73
CA PRO A 9 37.24 -26.90 11.40
C PRO A 9 35.94 -26.21 10.99
N THR A 10 35.77 -25.86 9.72
CA THR A 10 34.48 -25.35 9.21
C THR A 10 33.50 -26.51 8.97
N PRO A 11 32.18 -26.25 8.88
CA PRO A 11 31.20 -27.27 8.52
C PRO A 11 31.54 -28.04 7.24
N TYR A 12 32.17 -27.35 6.29
CA TYR A 12 32.59 -27.90 5.01
C TYR A 12 33.84 -28.79 5.14
N ASP A 13 34.82 -28.36 5.94
CA ASP A 13 36.05 -29.12 6.19
C ASP A 13 35.76 -30.48 6.83
N ILE A 14 34.73 -30.56 7.70
CA ILE A 14 34.31 -31.80 8.37
C ILE A 14 33.84 -32.85 7.35
N PHE A 15 33.21 -32.43 6.25
CA PHE A 15 32.77 -33.32 5.18
C PHE A 15 33.76 -33.39 4.01
N GLY A 16 34.91 -32.71 4.09
CA GLY A 16 35.85 -32.58 2.99
C GLY A 16 35.18 -32.05 1.72
N LEU A 17 34.36 -31.01 1.86
CA LEU A 17 33.72 -30.30 0.76
C LEU A 17 34.46 -28.98 0.51
N ASN A 18 34.63 -28.60 -0.76
CA ASN A 18 35.27 -27.34 -1.10
C ASN A 18 34.29 -26.17 -0.88
N ASN A 19 34.70 -25.16 -0.11
CA ASN A 19 33.93 -23.95 0.17
C ASN A 19 33.59 -23.13 -1.09
N ASN A 20 34.38 -23.29 -2.16
CA ASN A 20 34.30 -22.43 -3.35
C ASN A 20 33.25 -22.85 -4.37
N THR A 21 32.56 -23.97 -4.17
CA THR A 21 31.50 -24.42 -5.10
C THR A 21 30.14 -23.99 -4.59
N ASN A 22 29.51 -23.02 -5.26
CA ASN A 22 28.14 -22.55 -4.97
C ASN A 22 27.07 -23.66 -4.99
N PHE A 23 27.40 -24.86 -5.50
CA PHE A 23 26.50 -25.99 -5.57
C PHE A 23 27.00 -27.16 -4.71
N ILE A 24 26.41 -27.34 -3.52
CA ILE A 24 26.55 -28.58 -2.74
C ILE A 24 25.48 -29.58 -3.20
N ASN A 25 25.91 -30.76 -3.62
CA ASN A 25 24.99 -31.86 -3.87
C ASN A 25 24.51 -32.47 -2.54
N ASN A 26 23.24 -32.23 -2.19
CA ASN A 26 22.64 -32.73 -0.95
C ASN A 26 22.67 -34.27 -0.84
N THR A 27 22.69 -34.99 -1.97
CA THR A 27 22.80 -36.45 -1.97
C THR A 27 24.18 -36.92 -1.53
N GLU A 28 25.23 -36.23 -1.96
CA GLU A 28 26.62 -36.52 -1.58
C GLU A 28 26.87 -36.16 -0.11
N LEU A 29 26.39 -35.00 0.33
CA LEU A 29 26.44 -34.56 1.73
C LEU A 29 25.79 -35.62 2.64
N LYS A 30 24.60 -36.13 2.28
CA LYS A 30 23.92 -37.18 3.04
C LYS A 30 24.72 -38.48 3.08
N LYS A 31 25.34 -38.90 1.97
CA LYS A 31 26.19 -40.10 1.93
C LYS A 31 27.41 -39.96 2.86
N LYS A 32 28.10 -38.81 2.82
CA LYS A 32 29.25 -38.53 3.70
C LYS A 32 28.84 -38.46 5.17
N TYR A 33 27.72 -37.80 5.47
CA TYR A 33 27.14 -37.76 6.82
C TYR A 33 26.88 -39.16 7.37
N LEU A 34 26.19 -40.02 6.62
CA LEU A 34 25.90 -41.39 7.05
C LEU A 34 27.17 -42.21 7.29
N LYS A 35 28.20 -42.02 6.45
CA LYS A 35 29.51 -42.67 6.62
C LYS A 35 30.18 -42.23 7.93
N LEU A 36 30.15 -40.94 8.24
CA LEU A 36 30.72 -40.39 9.48
C LEU A 36 29.92 -40.81 10.72
N CYS A 37 28.59 -40.84 10.66
CA CYS A 37 27.77 -41.36 11.75
C CYS A 37 28.13 -42.82 12.06
N LYS A 38 28.31 -43.68 11.05
CA LYS A 38 28.71 -45.08 11.28
C LYS A 38 30.07 -45.23 11.98
N ILE A 39 30.94 -44.22 11.90
CA ILE A 39 32.26 -44.22 12.54
C ILE A 39 32.18 -43.63 13.95
N TYR A 40 31.54 -42.47 14.10
CA TYR A 40 31.60 -41.65 15.31
C TYR A 40 30.35 -41.72 16.20
N HIS A 41 29.33 -42.51 15.85
CA HIS A 41 28.13 -42.63 16.68
C HIS A 41 28.48 -43.16 18.08
N PRO A 42 27.99 -42.53 19.17
CA PRO A 42 28.42 -42.82 20.54
C PRO A 42 28.19 -44.27 20.99
N ASP A 43 27.27 -44.99 20.36
CA ASP A 43 27.02 -46.41 20.63
C ASP A 43 28.01 -47.36 19.91
N LEU A 44 28.40 -47.01 18.68
CA LEU A 44 29.29 -47.83 17.85
C LEU A 44 30.77 -47.53 18.14
N SER A 45 31.08 -46.28 18.49
CA SER A 45 32.44 -45.77 18.67
C SER A 45 33.09 -46.22 19.98
N LYS A 46 32.29 -46.67 20.96
CA LYS A 46 32.76 -47.24 22.24
C LYS A 46 33.53 -48.55 22.05
N ARG A 47 33.13 -49.37 21.06
CA ARG A 47 33.72 -50.68 20.77
C ARG A 47 34.87 -50.62 19.77
N ARG A 48 35.11 -49.46 19.15
CA ARG A 48 36.11 -49.27 18.10
C ARG A 48 37.27 -48.41 18.60
N VAL A 49 38.49 -48.90 18.40
CA VAL A 49 39.70 -48.10 18.53
C VAL A 49 39.78 -47.19 17.30
N ILE A 50 39.74 -45.88 17.52
CA ILE A 50 39.88 -44.88 16.46
C ILE A 50 41.19 -44.16 16.75
N LEU A 51 42.13 -44.26 15.81
CA LEU A 51 43.42 -43.60 15.87
C LEU A 51 43.30 -42.20 15.27
N ASP A 52 43.93 -41.22 15.90
CA ASP A 52 44.06 -39.89 15.34
C ASP A 52 45.12 -39.84 14.23
N SER A 53 45.26 -38.71 13.54
CA SER A 53 46.29 -38.49 12.50
C SER A 53 47.73 -38.68 13.03
N LYS A 54 47.92 -38.66 14.36
CA LYS A 54 49.19 -38.89 15.07
C LYS A 54 49.36 -40.32 15.60
N GLY A 55 48.44 -41.24 15.26
CA GLY A 55 48.49 -42.64 15.72
C GLY A 55 48.09 -42.85 17.19
N ILE A 56 47.51 -41.84 17.84
CA ILE A 56 47.09 -41.91 19.26
C ILE A 56 45.62 -42.34 19.33
N GLU A 57 45.28 -43.23 20.27
CA GLU A 57 43.89 -43.62 20.52
C GLU A 57 43.06 -42.44 21.06
N ILE A 58 41.94 -42.16 20.38
CA ILE A 58 41.09 -41.03 20.73
C ILE A 58 40.18 -41.42 21.92
N SER A 59 40.15 -40.58 22.96
CA SER A 59 39.24 -40.75 24.10
C SER A 59 37.76 -40.71 23.68
N ASN A 60 36.91 -41.46 24.37
CA ASN A 60 35.47 -41.52 24.09
C ASN A 60 34.80 -40.13 24.13
N LYS A 61 35.26 -39.23 25.00
CA LYS A 61 34.78 -37.85 25.07
C LYS A 61 35.00 -37.08 23.76
N ILE A 62 36.19 -37.23 23.16
CA ILE A 62 36.54 -36.57 21.90
C ILE A 62 35.73 -37.17 20.74
N LYS A 63 35.45 -38.48 20.76
CA LYS A 63 34.58 -39.11 19.75
C LYS A 63 33.17 -38.53 19.78
N GLU A 64 32.62 -38.29 20.97
CA GLU A 64 31.31 -37.66 21.16
C GLU A 64 31.31 -36.20 20.68
N GLU A 65 32.35 -35.44 21.01
CA GLU A 65 32.50 -34.05 20.53
C GLU A 65 32.57 -33.98 19.00
N ARG A 66 33.35 -34.86 18.38
CA ARG A 66 33.41 -35.00 16.91
C ARG A 66 32.04 -35.32 16.32
N PHE A 67 31.28 -36.22 16.95
CA PHE A 67 29.93 -36.56 16.52
C PHE A 67 28.95 -35.37 16.62
N LYS A 68 28.99 -34.61 17.72
CA LYS A 68 28.21 -33.37 17.88
C LYS A 68 28.52 -32.37 16.77
N LYS A 69 29.80 -32.20 16.44
CA LYS A 69 30.24 -31.35 15.32
C LYS A 69 29.70 -31.83 13.98
N ILE A 70 29.75 -33.14 13.70
CA ILE A 70 29.17 -33.70 12.46
C ILE A 70 27.68 -33.39 12.33
N ILE A 71 26.91 -33.51 13.42
CA ILE A 71 25.47 -33.22 13.42
C ILE A 71 25.21 -31.73 13.16
N SER A 72 25.90 -30.84 13.88
CA SER A 72 25.72 -29.40 13.73
C SER A 72 26.11 -28.95 12.33
N SER A 73 27.21 -29.45 11.78
CA SER A 73 27.63 -29.17 10.40
C SER A 73 26.57 -29.63 9.39
N TYR A 74 26.04 -30.85 9.54
CA TYR A 74 25.01 -31.36 8.64
C TYR A 74 23.74 -30.51 8.69
N LYS A 75 23.32 -30.07 9.88
CA LYS A 75 22.14 -29.21 10.05
C LYS A 75 22.28 -27.88 9.30
N ILE A 76 23.46 -27.23 9.42
CA ILE A 76 23.74 -25.96 8.73
C ILE A 76 23.77 -26.15 7.22
N LEU A 77 24.46 -27.19 6.74
CA LEU A 77 24.64 -27.41 5.31
C LEU A 77 23.41 -27.98 4.63
N LYS A 78 22.51 -28.68 5.32
CA LYS A 78 21.32 -29.31 4.73
C LYS A 78 20.32 -28.29 4.19
N ASP A 79 20.07 -27.20 4.93
CA ASP A 79 19.12 -26.17 4.53
C ASP A 79 19.85 -25.03 3.80
N THR A 80 19.39 -24.70 2.59
CA THR A 80 19.90 -23.59 1.78
C THR A 80 19.86 -22.27 2.54
N ARG A 81 18.84 -22.04 3.37
CA ARG A 81 18.72 -20.80 4.15
C ARG A 81 19.78 -20.73 5.24
N SER A 82 19.91 -21.78 6.05
CA SER A 82 20.95 -21.85 7.10
C SER A 82 22.35 -21.81 6.51
N ARG A 83 22.58 -22.46 5.37
CA ARG A 83 23.85 -22.42 4.64
C ARG A 83 24.20 -20.99 4.22
N ASN A 84 23.29 -20.29 3.55
CA ASN A 84 23.51 -18.91 3.11
C ASN A 84 23.77 -17.95 4.29
N LEU A 85 23.09 -18.16 5.42
CA LEU A 85 23.35 -17.40 6.65
C LEU A 85 24.74 -17.67 7.23
N TYR A 86 25.18 -18.93 7.20
CA TYR A 86 26.54 -19.29 7.58
C TYR A 86 27.58 -18.70 6.62
N ASP A 87 27.35 -18.76 5.31
CA ASP A 87 28.31 -18.27 4.33
C ASP A 87 28.50 -16.75 4.42
N ARG A 88 27.40 -16.00 4.60
CA ARG A 88 27.42 -14.53 4.70
C ARG A 88 27.88 -14.01 6.06
N TYR A 89 27.41 -14.63 7.14
CA TYR A 89 27.54 -14.07 8.48
C TYR A 89 28.23 -15.00 9.48
N LYS A 90 28.62 -16.21 9.06
CA LYS A 90 29.21 -17.25 9.92
C LYS A 90 28.36 -17.56 11.16
N ILE A 91 27.04 -17.41 11.03
CA ILE A 91 26.05 -17.65 12.09
C ILE A 91 25.82 -19.16 12.24
N GLY A 92 25.70 -19.63 13.48
CA GLY A 92 25.29 -21.01 13.80
C GLY A 92 26.44 -22.04 13.88
N TRP A 93 27.68 -21.63 13.67
CA TRP A 93 28.88 -22.45 13.92
C TRP A 93 29.58 -22.01 15.22
N GLU A 94 30.30 -22.93 15.86
CA GLU A 94 30.89 -22.77 17.21
C GLU A 94 31.46 -21.36 17.46
N ASN A 95 31.05 -20.73 18.57
CA ASN A 95 31.53 -19.45 19.13
C ASN A 95 31.09 -18.12 18.50
N ASN A 96 30.11 -18.05 17.61
CA ASN A 96 29.58 -16.74 17.17
C ASN A 96 28.47 -16.18 18.09
N ASN A 97 28.71 -16.22 19.41
CA ASN A 97 27.78 -15.72 20.45
C ASN A 97 27.53 -14.20 20.35
N ASN A 98 28.36 -13.47 19.62
CA ASN A 98 28.27 -12.01 19.50
C ASN A 98 27.24 -11.53 18.46
N ALA A 99 26.65 -12.43 17.66
CA ALA A 99 25.59 -12.08 16.70
C ALA A 99 24.15 -12.29 17.26
N PHE A 100 24.02 -12.73 18.51
CA PHE A 100 22.76 -13.21 19.11
C PHE A 100 21.89 -12.14 19.79
N ASN A 101 21.91 -10.88 19.33
CA ASN A 101 20.82 -9.94 19.66
C ASN A 101 19.68 -9.95 18.65
N ASN A 102 19.78 -10.73 17.55
CA ASN A 102 18.64 -11.02 16.68
C ASN A 102 18.00 -12.36 17.07
N GLN A 103 17.31 -12.38 18.21
CA GLN A 103 16.52 -13.52 18.72
C GLN A 103 15.30 -13.89 17.83
N ASN A 104 15.17 -13.32 16.63
CA ASN A 104 13.96 -13.39 15.81
C ASN A 104 14.04 -14.32 14.58
N ILE A 105 15.19 -14.96 14.31
CA ILE A 105 15.35 -15.75 13.07
C ILE A 105 15.09 -17.26 13.27
N TYR A 106 15.12 -17.76 14.51
CA TYR A 106 14.84 -19.16 14.83
C TYR A 106 13.77 -19.38 15.92
N ARG A 107 13.11 -18.32 16.41
CA ARG A 107 11.90 -18.45 17.24
C ARG A 107 10.70 -18.67 16.34
N TYR A 108 10.61 -19.87 15.76
CA TYR A 108 9.31 -20.37 15.33
C TYR A 108 8.58 -20.76 16.62
N ASN A 109 7.69 -19.88 17.08
CA ASN A 109 6.67 -20.14 18.10
C ASN A 109 7.10 -20.91 19.37
N ASN A 110 7.92 -20.30 20.24
CA ASN A 110 8.18 -20.84 21.58
C ASN A 110 6.89 -21.09 22.41
N PHE A 111 5.80 -20.37 22.14
CA PHE A 111 4.53 -20.54 22.84
C PHE A 111 3.73 -21.77 22.36
N SER A 112 3.84 -22.15 21.08
CA SER A 112 3.23 -23.39 20.59
C SER A 112 4.08 -24.61 20.92
N ASP A 113 5.41 -24.45 20.92
CA ASP A 113 6.32 -25.53 21.29
C ASP A 113 6.08 -25.96 22.75
N GLN A 114 5.90 -25.02 23.68
CA GLN A 114 5.66 -25.39 25.08
C GLN A 114 4.33 -26.12 25.29
N LYS A 115 3.26 -25.70 24.58
CA LYS A 115 1.98 -26.42 24.57
C LYS A 115 2.08 -27.79 23.90
N TYR A 116 2.89 -27.91 22.85
CA TYR A 116 3.13 -29.16 22.12
C TYR A 116 3.88 -30.18 23.00
N TRP A 117 4.90 -29.76 23.74
CA TRP A 117 5.65 -30.63 24.64
C TRP A 117 4.87 -31.00 25.92
N SER A 118 3.92 -30.17 26.36
CA SER A 118 3.03 -30.47 27.49
C SER A 118 1.74 -31.21 27.09
N ALA A 119 1.53 -31.48 25.80
CA ALA A 119 0.36 -32.20 25.32
C ALA A 119 0.45 -33.68 25.73
N GLY A 120 -0.37 -34.07 26.71
CA GLY A 120 -0.40 -35.44 27.25
C GLY A 120 -1.38 -36.34 26.53
N THR A 121 -2.40 -35.77 25.88
CA THR A 121 -3.47 -36.53 25.22
C THR A 121 -3.55 -36.16 23.73
N TRP A 122 -4.01 -37.09 22.89
CA TRP A 122 -4.23 -36.81 21.46
C TRP A 122 -5.17 -35.60 21.21
N GLN A 123 -6.14 -35.36 22.10
CA GLN A 123 -7.01 -34.19 22.02
C GLN A 123 -6.23 -32.86 22.15
N ASP A 124 -5.16 -32.82 22.93
CA ASP A 124 -4.34 -31.61 23.09
C ASP A 124 -3.61 -31.26 21.78
N TYR A 125 -3.15 -32.27 21.04
CA TYR A 125 -2.55 -32.08 19.71
C TYR A 125 -3.56 -31.62 18.67
N GLN A 126 -4.80 -32.11 18.72
CA GLN A 126 -5.90 -31.65 17.87
C GLN A 126 -6.18 -30.17 18.13
N ASN A 127 -6.28 -29.78 19.40
CA ASN A 127 -6.57 -28.40 19.81
C ASN A 127 -5.48 -27.42 19.34
N ILE A 128 -4.20 -27.78 19.46
CA ILE A 128 -3.10 -26.94 18.97
C ILE A 128 -3.19 -26.71 17.46
N ARG A 129 -3.55 -27.77 16.71
CA ARG A 129 -3.71 -27.70 15.25
C ARG A 129 -4.90 -26.82 14.88
N THR A 130 -6.04 -26.96 15.56
CA THR A 130 -7.24 -26.16 15.27
C THR A 130 -7.07 -24.70 15.66
N ASP A 131 -6.41 -24.41 16.78
CA ASP A 131 -6.15 -23.03 17.25
C ASP A 131 -5.21 -22.28 16.30
N SER A 132 -4.21 -22.95 15.74
CA SER A 132 -3.32 -22.33 14.76
C SER A 132 -4.03 -21.90 13.48
N VAL A 133 -5.01 -22.70 13.02
CA VAL A 133 -5.80 -22.43 11.83
C VAL A 133 -6.83 -21.33 12.10
N SER A 134 -7.47 -21.34 13.27
CA SER A 134 -8.53 -20.38 13.61
C SER A 134 -8.02 -18.94 13.77
N ILE A 135 -6.85 -18.74 14.36
CA ILE A 135 -6.26 -17.40 14.56
C ILE A 135 -5.91 -16.75 13.22
N GLU A 136 -5.37 -17.53 12.28
CA GLU A 136 -5.00 -17.03 10.94
C GLU A 136 -6.25 -16.71 10.10
N ASP A 137 -7.28 -17.57 10.17
CA ASP A 137 -8.57 -17.36 9.50
C ASP A 137 -9.38 -16.19 10.07
N LEU A 138 -9.35 -15.98 11.40
CA LEU A 138 -10.00 -14.85 12.06
C LEU A 138 -9.37 -13.53 11.60
N ASN A 139 -8.04 -13.43 11.64
CA ASN A 139 -7.31 -12.24 11.19
C ASN A 139 -7.59 -11.95 9.71
N ARG A 140 -7.65 -12.99 8.86
CA ARG A 140 -7.99 -12.85 7.44
C ARG A 140 -9.41 -12.33 7.23
N ARG A 141 -10.40 -12.81 7.99
CA ARG A 141 -11.80 -12.35 7.87
C ARG A 141 -11.98 -10.92 8.38
N HIS A 142 -11.33 -10.54 9.47
CA HIS A 142 -11.36 -9.16 9.95
C HIS A 142 -10.74 -8.17 8.94
N LEU A 143 -9.64 -8.56 8.28
CA LEU A 143 -9.08 -7.79 7.17
C LEU A 143 -10.07 -7.66 6.01
N LEU A 144 -10.74 -8.75 5.61
CA LEU A 144 -11.75 -8.70 4.56
C LEU A 144 -12.94 -7.79 4.93
N TYR A 145 -13.44 -7.86 6.16
CA TYR A 145 -14.49 -6.96 6.63
C TYR A 145 -14.04 -5.49 6.67
N ALA A 146 -12.79 -5.23 7.06
CA ALA A 146 -12.22 -3.89 7.01
C ALA A 146 -12.15 -3.36 5.58
N PHE A 147 -11.72 -4.18 4.60
CA PHE A 147 -11.71 -3.78 3.20
C PHE A 147 -13.11 -3.55 2.63
N VAL A 148 -14.07 -4.42 2.94
CA VAL A 148 -15.47 -4.26 2.51
C VAL A 148 -16.08 -3.00 3.12
N SER A 149 -15.83 -2.74 4.40
CA SER A 149 -16.30 -1.52 5.07
C SER A 149 -15.67 -0.26 4.48
N LEU A 150 -14.37 -0.30 4.16
CA LEU A 150 -13.68 0.83 3.53
C LEU A 150 -14.22 1.09 2.13
N PHE A 151 -14.41 0.05 1.32
CA PHE A 151 -14.98 0.17 0.00
C PHE A 151 -16.41 0.75 0.05
N LEU A 152 -17.23 0.27 0.98
CA LEU A 152 -18.58 0.78 1.18
C LEU A 152 -18.58 2.27 1.58
N CYS A 153 -17.63 2.69 2.43
CA CYS A 153 -17.45 4.10 2.79
C CYS A 153 -17.09 4.97 1.58
N LEU A 154 -16.17 4.50 0.71
CA LEU A 154 -15.80 5.23 -0.50
C LEU A 154 -16.97 5.37 -1.47
N VAL A 155 -17.75 4.32 -1.68
CA VAL A 155 -18.96 4.36 -2.52
C VAL A 155 -19.98 5.37 -1.99
N VAL A 156 -20.18 5.41 -0.67
CA VAL A 156 -21.07 6.40 -0.04
C VAL A 156 -20.58 7.82 -0.29
N LEU A 157 -19.28 8.08 -0.14
CA LEU A 157 -18.69 9.41 -0.43
C LEU A 157 -18.85 9.81 -1.90
N GLU A 158 -18.65 8.87 -2.82
CA GLU A 158 -18.88 9.13 -4.26
C GLU A 158 -20.35 9.47 -4.53
N ILE A 159 -21.30 8.73 -3.94
CA ILE A 159 -22.72 9.01 -4.06
C ILE A 159 -23.06 10.41 -3.54
N PHE A 160 -22.52 10.81 -2.38
CA PHE A 160 -22.73 12.15 -1.84
C PHE A 160 -22.21 13.24 -2.79
N ASN A 161 -21.01 13.07 -3.37
CA ASN A 161 -20.45 14.02 -4.33
C ASN A 161 -21.29 14.12 -5.62
N VAL A 162 -21.85 13.00 -6.09
CA VAL A 162 -22.73 13.00 -7.27
C VAL A 162 -24.04 13.71 -6.96
N ILE A 163 -24.63 13.49 -5.78
CA ILE A 163 -25.87 14.15 -5.39
C ILE A 163 -25.68 15.67 -5.32
N SER A 164 -24.60 16.15 -4.68
CA SER A 164 -24.35 17.59 -4.57
C SER A 164 -24.14 18.25 -5.93
N THR A 165 -23.43 17.59 -6.84
CA THR A 165 -23.22 18.12 -8.20
C THR A 165 -24.50 18.17 -9.02
N VAL A 166 -25.35 17.15 -8.92
CA VAL A 166 -26.67 17.15 -9.57
C VAL A 166 -27.58 18.24 -9.00
N GLU A 167 -27.56 18.46 -7.69
CA GLU A 167 -28.34 19.52 -7.05
C GLU A 167 -27.92 20.90 -7.54
N ASP A 168 -26.61 21.17 -7.62
CA ASP A 168 -26.08 22.43 -8.15
C ASP A 168 -26.50 22.67 -9.61
N ASP A 169 -26.45 21.63 -10.44
CA ASP A 169 -26.86 21.71 -11.84
C ASP A 169 -28.38 21.97 -12.00
N LEU A 170 -29.20 21.31 -11.18
CA LEU A 170 -30.64 21.55 -11.14
C LEU A 170 -30.94 22.99 -10.69
N MET A 171 -30.32 23.46 -9.62
CA MET A 171 -30.50 24.82 -9.12
C MET A 171 -30.07 25.86 -10.15
N LYS A 172 -29.00 25.60 -10.90
CA LYS A 172 -28.57 26.46 -12.00
C LYS A 172 -29.58 26.48 -13.15
N SER A 173 -30.20 25.34 -13.47
CA SER A 173 -31.26 25.27 -14.47
C SER A 173 -32.50 26.05 -14.03
N TYR A 174 -32.94 25.92 -12.78
CA TYR A 174 -34.08 26.67 -12.24
C TYR A 174 -33.84 28.18 -12.28
N ARG A 175 -32.66 28.64 -11.84
CA ARG A 175 -32.30 30.07 -11.91
C ARG A 175 -32.33 30.60 -13.33
N LYS A 176 -31.83 29.85 -14.31
CA LYS A 176 -31.91 30.24 -15.72
C LYS A 176 -33.34 30.34 -16.20
N SER A 177 -34.20 29.39 -15.83
CA SER A 177 -35.62 29.45 -16.20
C SER A 177 -36.28 30.71 -15.65
N GLU A 178 -36.02 31.06 -14.39
CA GLU A 178 -36.51 32.29 -13.76
C GLU A 178 -36.00 33.55 -14.49
N GLU A 179 -34.70 33.61 -14.80
CA GLU A 179 -34.11 34.72 -15.55
C GLU A 179 -34.74 34.86 -16.95
N ILE A 180 -34.98 33.75 -17.63
CA ILE A 180 -35.61 33.72 -18.97
C ILE A 180 -37.05 34.22 -18.86
N GLU A 181 -37.84 33.77 -17.88
CA GLU A 181 -39.21 34.24 -17.66
C GLU A 181 -39.25 35.74 -17.39
N VAL A 182 -38.38 36.24 -16.52
CA VAL A 182 -38.27 37.67 -16.24
C VAL A 182 -37.89 38.46 -17.49
N ASN A 183 -36.93 37.97 -18.28
CA ASN A 183 -36.52 38.63 -19.51
C ASN A 183 -37.60 38.61 -20.59
N LEU A 184 -38.35 37.51 -20.70
CA LEU A 184 -39.48 37.36 -21.61
C LEU A 184 -40.65 38.26 -21.19
N PHE A 185 -40.97 38.32 -19.90
CA PHE A 185 -41.95 39.27 -19.36
C PHE A 185 -41.53 40.71 -19.62
N LYS A 186 -40.26 41.07 -19.39
CA LYS A 186 -39.72 42.39 -19.74
C LYS A 186 -39.79 42.66 -21.24
N SER A 187 -39.59 41.65 -22.09
CA SER A 187 -39.72 41.80 -23.54
C SER A 187 -41.17 42.07 -23.96
N TYR A 188 -42.14 41.33 -23.43
CA TYR A 188 -43.57 41.56 -23.71
C TYR A 188 -44.04 42.91 -23.20
N ASN A 189 -43.67 43.25 -21.96
CA ASN A 189 -43.92 44.57 -21.40
C ASN A 189 -42.95 45.61 -21.91
N ASN A 190 -42.12 45.25 -22.89
CA ASN A 190 -41.40 46.20 -23.71
C ASN A 190 -40.48 47.13 -22.86
N TYR A 191 -39.95 46.54 -21.77
CA TYR A 191 -39.19 47.14 -20.67
C TYR A 191 -39.91 48.28 -19.93
N GLY A 192 -41.24 48.27 -19.90
CA GLY A 192 -42.08 49.32 -19.30
C GLY A 192 -42.31 50.51 -20.23
N PHE A 193 -41.78 50.50 -21.45
CA PHE A 193 -42.05 51.53 -22.46
C PHE A 193 -43.25 51.10 -23.30
N GLY A 194 -44.34 51.87 -23.25
CA GLY A 194 -45.58 51.57 -23.98
C GLY A 194 -45.43 51.38 -25.50
N LEU A 195 -46.54 51.04 -26.18
CA LEU A 195 -46.56 50.84 -27.64
C LEU A 195 -46.66 52.15 -28.44
N ASP A 196 -46.79 53.29 -27.76
CA ASP A 196 -46.94 54.60 -28.39
C ASP A 196 -45.70 55.01 -29.19
N LYS A 197 -45.92 55.86 -30.20
CA LYS A 197 -44.86 56.42 -31.06
C LYS A 197 -43.74 57.07 -30.24
N PHE A 198 -44.10 57.80 -29.19
CA PHE A 198 -43.14 58.44 -28.30
C PHE A 198 -42.34 57.43 -27.47
N SER A 199 -42.99 56.39 -26.95
CA SER A 199 -42.35 55.31 -26.21
C SER A 199 -41.37 54.52 -27.07
N ARG A 200 -41.69 54.30 -28.35
CA ARG A 200 -40.76 53.67 -29.31
C ARG A 200 -39.50 54.51 -29.54
N ILE A 201 -39.64 55.82 -29.66
CA ILE A 201 -38.51 56.75 -29.80
C ILE A 201 -37.67 56.74 -28.52
N GLN A 202 -38.30 56.82 -27.35
CA GLN A 202 -37.60 56.73 -26.06
C GLN A 202 -36.81 55.42 -25.92
N ARG A 203 -37.36 54.28 -26.37
CA ARG A 203 -36.63 53.01 -26.37
C ARG A 203 -35.37 53.04 -27.25
N PHE A 204 -35.48 53.61 -28.45
CA PHE A 204 -34.33 53.77 -29.34
C PHE A 204 -33.25 54.66 -28.71
N LEU A 205 -33.64 55.80 -28.13
CA LEU A 205 -32.71 56.70 -27.45
C LEU A 205 -32.07 56.05 -26.23
N TRP A 206 -32.86 55.30 -25.45
CA TRP A 206 -32.37 54.54 -24.30
C TRP A 206 -31.33 53.50 -24.71
N TRP A 207 -31.57 52.71 -25.77
CA TRP A 207 -30.59 51.74 -26.28
C TRP A 207 -29.36 52.46 -26.86
N ARG A 208 -29.53 53.54 -27.63
CA ARG A 208 -28.38 54.34 -28.10
C ARG A 208 -27.51 54.83 -26.93
N ARG A 209 -28.12 55.32 -25.85
CA ARG A 209 -27.43 55.76 -24.64
C ARG A 209 -26.75 54.62 -23.90
N PHE A 210 -27.42 53.47 -23.79
CA PHE A 210 -26.85 52.28 -23.16
C PHE A 210 -25.63 51.76 -23.97
N SER A 211 -25.66 51.84 -25.30
CA SER A 211 -24.48 51.54 -26.13
C SER A 211 -23.32 52.53 -25.90
N LEU A 212 -23.61 53.83 -25.77
CA LEU A 212 -22.59 54.84 -25.47
C LEU A 212 -22.02 54.68 -24.05
N PHE A 213 -22.81 54.17 -23.11
CA PHE A 213 -22.35 53.85 -21.76
C PHE A 213 -21.25 52.79 -21.76
N PHE A 214 -21.36 51.77 -22.61
CA PHE A 214 -20.30 50.77 -22.80
C PHE A 214 -19.02 51.33 -23.47
N GLU A 215 -19.13 52.40 -24.25
CA GLU A 215 -17.98 53.09 -24.89
C GLU A 215 -17.16 53.92 -23.87
N GLY A 216 -17.70 54.17 -22.66
CA GLY A 216 -16.96 54.76 -21.53
C GLY A 216 -16.71 56.27 -21.59
N ASN A 217 -17.16 56.98 -22.63
CA ASN A 217 -16.95 58.43 -22.78
C ASN A 217 -18.08 59.26 -22.14
N GLN A 218 -17.82 59.74 -20.91
CA GLN A 218 -18.77 60.50 -20.09
C GLN A 218 -19.27 61.81 -20.73
N GLU A 219 -18.44 62.52 -21.49
CA GLU A 219 -18.82 63.79 -22.13
C GLU A 219 -19.83 63.59 -23.25
N ARG A 220 -19.60 62.57 -24.08
CA ARG A 220 -20.52 62.18 -25.16
C ARG A 220 -21.88 61.76 -24.61
N ILE A 221 -21.91 61.06 -23.48
CA ILE A 221 -23.14 60.65 -22.82
C ILE A 221 -23.95 61.88 -22.38
N LYS A 222 -23.32 62.83 -21.68
CA LYS A 222 -23.98 64.07 -21.24
C LYS A 222 -24.57 64.86 -22.41
N LYS A 223 -23.79 65.01 -23.49
CA LYS A 223 -24.24 65.69 -24.71
C LYS A 223 -25.42 64.96 -25.36
N SER A 224 -25.37 63.63 -25.44
CA SER A 224 -26.47 62.83 -26.01
C SER A 224 -27.77 62.98 -25.22
N ILE A 225 -27.71 63.09 -23.89
CA ILE A 225 -28.88 63.31 -23.03
C ILE A 225 -29.52 64.67 -23.32
N GLU A 226 -28.70 65.71 -23.43
CA GLU A 226 -29.19 67.07 -23.74
C GLU A 226 -29.83 67.14 -25.13
N ASP A 227 -29.21 66.51 -26.13
CA ASP A 227 -29.74 66.43 -27.49
C ASP A 227 -31.07 65.65 -27.52
N ASP A 228 -31.19 64.59 -26.72
CA ASP A 228 -32.40 63.77 -26.61
C ASP A 228 -33.56 64.54 -25.96
N GLU A 229 -33.30 65.30 -24.90
CA GLU A 229 -34.31 66.17 -24.28
C GLU A 229 -34.83 67.24 -25.25
N LYS A 230 -33.92 67.88 -26.01
CA LYS A 230 -34.30 68.85 -27.05
C LYS A 230 -35.16 68.21 -28.14
N LEU A 231 -34.77 67.03 -28.59
CA LEU A 231 -35.50 66.28 -29.62
C LEU A 231 -36.91 65.91 -29.13
N MET A 232 -37.05 65.45 -27.88
CA MET A 232 -38.35 65.13 -27.29
C MET A 232 -39.24 66.36 -27.15
N LYS A 233 -38.71 67.51 -26.67
CA LYS A 233 -39.48 68.77 -26.60
C LYS A 233 -40.02 69.18 -27.96
N LYS A 234 -39.16 69.18 -29.00
CA LYS A 234 -39.55 69.53 -30.37
C LYS A 234 -40.62 68.60 -30.95
N LEU A 235 -40.53 67.30 -30.65
CA LEU A 235 -41.54 66.33 -31.08
C LEU A 235 -42.90 66.54 -30.39
N VAL A 236 -42.89 66.86 -29.08
CA VAL A 236 -44.11 67.15 -28.32
C VAL A 236 -44.78 68.42 -28.87
N GLU A 237 -44.03 69.51 -29.07
CA GLU A 237 -44.53 70.74 -29.67
C GLU A 237 -45.11 70.52 -31.08
N SER A 238 -44.39 69.78 -31.93
CA SER A 238 -44.85 69.43 -33.29
C SER A 238 -46.09 68.52 -33.32
N SER A 239 -46.29 67.70 -32.28
CA SER A 239 -47.51 66.89 -32.17
C SER A 239 -48.71 67.71 -31.73
N LYS A 240 -48.50 68.67 -30.81
CA LYS A 240 -49.55 69.58 -30.33
C LYS A 240 -50.04 70.51 -31.45
N ALA A 241 -49.12 71.08 -32.22
CA ALA A 241 -49.42 71.94 -33.37
C ALA A 241 -50.08 71.20 -34.56
N ARG A 242 -50.11 69.86 -34.56
CA ARG A 242 -50.80 69.05 -35.58
C ARG A 242 -52.21 68.64 -35.19
N ASN A 243 -52.56 68.76 -33.90
CA ASN A 243 -53.85 68.41 -33.34
C ASN A 243 -54.74 69.64 -33.10
N GLU A 244 -54.20 70.84 -33.26
CA GLU A 244 -54.91 72.14 -33.34
C GLU A 244 -55.20 72.48 -34.81
#